data_AF-A0A0F5YJG3-F1
#
_entry.id   AF-A0A0F5YJG3-F1
#
_cell.length_a   1.000
_cell.length_b   1.000
_cell.length_c   1.000
_cell.angle_alpha   90.00
_cell.angle_beta   90.00
_cell.angle_gamma   90.00
#
_symmetry.space_group_name_H-M   'P 1'
#
loop_
_entity.id
_entity.type
_entity.pdbx_description
1 polymer ?
#
loop_
_entity_poly.entity_id
_entity_poly.type
_entity_poly.pdbx_seq_one_letter_code
_entity_poly.pdbx_strand_id
1 'polypeptide(L)'
;MAVSLDKLATSSMLSTDSKAPAYQVDIKSFPKFDWDSIGATVVECDRDGVSIVRWGGRDFKRRAKQNAVWFSRSLGEGENGRVEYEVLVRFKPTQPVEPIDHKVRQFYQS
;
A
#
# COMPACT_ATOMS: atom_id res chain seq x y z
N MET A 1 -34.65 -17.30 23.56
CA MET A 1 -33.56 -18.17 23.08
C MET A 1 -32.98 -17.56 21.81
N ALA A 2 -31.65 -17.47 21.74
CA ALA A 2 -30.74 -17.31 20.59
C ALA A 2 -31.14 -16.35 19.43
N VAL A 3 -30.54 -15.15 19.33
CA VAL A 3 -29.43 -14.73 18.41
C VAL A 3 -29.72 -15.01 16.92
N SER A 4 -29.64 -14.02 16.02
CA SER A 4 -28.34 -13.58 15.48
C SER A 4 -28.40 -12.24 14.76
N LEU A 5 -27.32 -11.46 14.91
CA LEU A 5 -26.97 -10.30 14.10
C LEU A 5 -26.42 -10.77 12.75
N ASP A 6 -27.10 -10.47 11.65
CA ASP A 6 -26.50 -10.55 10.33
C ASP A 6 -25.63 -9.32 10.10
N LYS A 7 -24.34 -9.45 10.42
CA LYS A 7 -23.30 -8.49 10.05
C LYS A 7 -23.21 -8.42 8.52
N LEU A 8 -23.52 -7.26 7.96
CA LEU A 8 -23.15 -6.87 6.60
C LEU A 8 -21.62 -6.83 6.49
N ALA A 9 -21.00 -7.96 6.17
CA ALA A 9 -19.65 -8.00 5.67
C ALA A 9 -19.68 -7.54 4.20
N THR A 10 -19.49 -6.23 3.97
CA THR A 10 -19.10 -5.72 2.66
C THR A 10 -17.67 -6.17 2.39
N SER A 11 -17.52 -7.45 2.04
CA SER A 11 -16.26 -7.99 1.56
C SER A 11 -16.09 -7.49 0.13
N SER A 12 -15.41 -6.35 -0.03
CA SER A 12 -14.99 -5.86 -1.33
C SER A 12 -14.08 -6.92 -1.93
N MET A 13 -14.59 -7.64 -2.93
CA MET A 13 -13.84 -8.66 -3.66
C MET A 13 -12.67 -7.96 -4.35
N LEU A 14 -11.48 -8.06 -3.75
CA LEU A 14 -10.22 -7.70 -4.42
C LEU A 14 -10.05 -8.63 -5.61
N SER A 15 -10.39 -8.14 -6.79
CA SER A 15 -10.12 -8.81 -8.07
C SER A 15 -8.63 -9.19 -8.11
N THR A 16 -8.35 -10.49 -8.14
CA THR A 16 -6.99 -11.07 -8.16
C THR A 16 -6.22 -10.80 -9.45
N ASP A 17 -6.82 -10.05 -10.38
CA ASP A 17 -6.25 -9.67 -11.68
C ASP A 17 -5.75 -8.21 -11.69
N SER A 18 -6.14 -7.39 -10.72
CA SER A 18 -5.79 -5.98 -10.69
C SER A 18 -4.34 -5.76 -10.29
N LYS A 19 -3.67 -4.85 -11.01
CA LYS A 19 -2.35 -4.32 -10.63
C LYS A 19 -2.42 -3.68 -9.25
N ALA A 20 -1.38 -3.88 -8.44
CA ALA A 20 -1.30 -3.30 -7.11
C ALA A 20 -1.38 -1.76 -7.16
N PRO A 21 -2.12 -1.10 -6.24
CA PRO A 21 -2.39 0.34 -6.31
C PRO A 21 -1.16 1.26 -6.17
N ALA A 22 -0.02 0.75 -5.68
CA ALA A 22 1.19 1.52 -5.42
C ALA A 22 0.99 2.74 -4.49
N TYR A 23 0.33 2.53 -3.34
CA TYR A 23 0.07 3.55 -2.32
C TYR A 23 1.35 4.28 -1.90
N GLN A 24 1.23 5.56 -1.57
CA GLN A 24 2.31 6.36 -0.98
C GLN A 24 1.87 6.87 0.39
N VAL A 25 2.67 6.56 1.40
CA VAL A 25 2.37 6.85 2.80
C VAL A 25 3.60 7.48 3.46
N ASP A 26 3.39 8.33 4.46
CA ASP A 26 4.49 8.85 5.25
C ASP A 26 5.24 7.71 5.96
N ILE A 27 6.56 7.78 5.96
CA ILE A 27 7.42 6.79 6.65
C ILE A 27 7.12 6.69 8.14
N LYS A 28 6.66 7.77 8.79
CA LYS A 28 6.28 7.79 10.21
C LYS A 28 5.07 6.90 10.51
N SER A 29 4.24 6.61 9.51
CA SER A 29 3.07 5.74 9.68
C SER A 29 3.44 4.26 9.64
N PHE A 30 4.61 3.89 9.12
CA PHE A 30 5.00 2.48 8.93
C PHE A 30 4.84 1.60 10.19
N PRO A 31 5.27 2.01 11.40
CA PRO A 31 5.17 1.15 12.58
C PRO A 31 3.74 0.86 13.05
N LYS A 32 2.78 1.67 12.64
CA LYS A 32 1.37 1.60 13.07
C LYS A 32 0.42 1.53 11.88
N PHE A 33 0.92 1.17 10.71
CA PHE A 33 0.14 1.17 9.50
C PHE A 33 -0.94 0.09 9.58
N ASP A 34 -2.19 0.48 9.32
CA ASP A 34 -3.32 -0.44 9.27
C ASP A 34 -3.34 -1.14 7.91
N TRP A 35 -2.82 -2.37 7.87
CA TRP A 35 -2.75 -3.17 6.65
C TRP A 35 -4.12 -3.58 6.12
N ASP A 36 -5.11 -3.74 7.01
CA ASP A 36 -6.48 -4.12 6.65
C ASP A 36 -7.16 -3.00 5.85
N SER A 37 -6.82 -1.73 6.13
CA SER A 37 -7.35 -0.57 5.41
C SER A 37 -7.07 -0.57 3.90
N ILE A 38 -6.04 -1.29 3.45
CA ILE A 38 -5.72 -1.49 2.02
C ILE A 38 -6.07 -2.91 1.52
N GLY A 39 -6.77 -3.69 2.35
CA GLY A 39 -7.12 -5.08 2.10
C GLY A 39 -5.92 -6.02 2.05
N ALA A 40 -4.84 -5.68 2.77
CA ALA A 40 -3.66 -6.52 2.91
C ALA A 40 -3.65 -7.22 4.27
N THR A 41 -3.16 -8.45 4.31
CA THR A 41 -2.99 -9.21 5.56
C THR A 41 -1.50 -9.36 5.86
N VAL A 42 -1.10 -9.15 7.11
CA VAL A 42 0.27 -9.43 7.56
C VAL A 42 0.49 -10.95 7.59
N VAL A 43 1.50 -11.42 6.86
CA VAL A 43 1.87 -12.84 6.80
C VAL A 43 3.04 -13.13 7.73
N GLU A 44 4.01 -12.22 7.78
CA GLU A 44 5.24 -12.40 8.54
C GLU A 44 5.74 -11.07 9.11
N CYS A 45 6.36 -11.16 10.28
CA CYS A 45 7.06 -10.08 10.96
C CYS A 45 8.46 -10.55 11.35
N ASP A 46 9.42 -9.62 11.35
CA ASP A 46 10.75 -9.81 11.92
C ASP A 46 11.05 -8.73 12.97
N ARG A 47 12.30 -8.66 13.42
CA ARG A 47 12.76 -7.69 14.45
C ARG A 47 12.53 -6.22 14.05
N ASP A 48 12.40 -5.93 12.76
CA ASP A 48 12.25 -4.59 12.21
C ASP A 48 10.77 -4.29 11.83
N GLY A 49 9.85 -5.21 12.14
CA GLY A 49 8.40 -5.07 11.92
C GLY A 49 7.86 -6.01 10.83
N VAL A 50 6.75 -5.63 10.20
CA VAL A 50 6.13 -6.43 9.12
C VAL A 50 7.12 -6.68 7.98
N SER A 51 7.36 -7.94 7.62
CA SER A 51 8.33 -8.35 6.59
C SER A 51 7.65 -8.86 5.32
N ILE A 52 6.47 -9.47 5.44
CA ILE A 52 5.66 -9.97 4.31
C ILE A 52 4.19 -9.64 4.54
N VAL A 53 3.53 -9.16 3.48
CA VAL A 53 2.07 -8.97 3.45
C VAL A 53 1.46 -9.66 2.24
N ARG A 54 0.22 -10.12 2.37
CA ARG A 54 -0.57 -10.72 1.30
C ARG A 54 -1.65 -9.77 0.87
N TRP A 55 -1.76 -9.52 -0.44
CA TRP A 55 -2.79 -8.69 -1.04
C TRP A 55 -3.23 -9.30 -2.38
N GLY A 56 -4.53 -9.44 -2.60
CA GLY A 56 -5.06 -10.08 -3.82
C GLY A 56 -4.50 -11.49 -4.06
N GLY A 57 -4.29 -12.26 -2.98
CA GLY A 57 -3.70 -13.61 -3.04
C GLY A 57 -2.19 -13.67 -3.35
N ARG A 58 -1.50 -12.52 -3.44
CA ARG A 58 -0.09 -12.41 -3.80
C ARG A 58 0.74 -11.88 -2.62
N ASP A 59 1.93 -12.43 -2.42
CA ASP A 59 2.83 -11.99 -1.34
C ASP A 59 3.76 -10.88 -1.80
N PHE A 60 3.80 -9.80 -1.02
CA PHE A 60 4.67 -8.65 -1.20
C PHE A 60 5.68 -8.63 -0.05
N LYS A 61 6.96 -8.52 -0.41
CA LYS A 61 8.07 -8.55 0.55
C LYS A 61 8.54 -7.14 0.85
N ARG A 62 8.86 -6.87 2.12
CA ARG A 62 9.47 -5.61 2.54
C ARG A 62 10.84 -5.45 1.89
N ARG A 63 11.09 -4.24 1.37
CA ARG A 63 12.35 -3.75 0.85
C ARG A 63 12.64 -2.41 1.52
N ALA A 64 13.92 -2.09 1.70
CA ALA A 64 14.34 -0.83 2.28
C ALA A 64 15.56 -0.29 1.52
N LYS A 65 15.60 1.03 1.34
CA LYS A 65 16.77 1.75 0.83
C LYS A 65 16.71 3.18 1.34
N GLN A 66 17.80 3.64 1.96
CA GLN A 66 17.89 4.98 2.57
C GLN A 66 16.70 5.22 3.54
N ASN A 67 15.91 6.27 3.32
CA ASN A 67 14.79 6.66 4.17
C ASN A 67 13.43 6.14 3.69
N ALA A 68 13.42 5.10 2.85
CA ALA A 68 12.20 4.54 2.29
C ALA A 68 12.09 3.03 2.53
N VAL A 69 10.87 2.60 2.87
CA VAL A 69 10.46 1.19 2.98
C VAL A 69 9.34 0.96 1.98
N TRP A 70 9.35 -0.15 1.25
CA TRP A 70 8.24 -0.49 0.35
C TRP A 70 8.02 -1.98 0.28
N PHE A 71 6.80 -2.38 -0.10
CA PHE A 71 6.42 -3.77 -0.25
C PHE A 71 6.24 -4.06 -1.73
N SER A 72 7.05 -4.96 -2.26
CA SER A 72 7.04 -5.31 -3.69
C SER A 72 7.12 -6.82 -3.92
N ARG A 73 6.69 -7.22 -5.12
CA ARG A 73 6.88 -8.57 -5.66
C ARG A 73 7.46 -8.50 -7.06
N SER A 74 8.23 -9.52 -7.45
CA SER A 74 8.73 -9.65 -8.82
C SER A 74 7.61 -10.15 -9.74
N LEU A 75 7.50 -9.56 -10.92
CA LEU A 75 6.61 -10.01 -12.00
C LEU A 75 7.31 -10.96 -12.97
N GLY A 76 8.63 -11.16 -12.82
CA GLY A 76 9.45 -11.94 -13.73
C GLY A 76 10.43 -11.05 -14.49
N GLU A 77 11.11 -11.64 -15.47
CA GLU A 77 11.99 -10.91 -16.38
C GLU A 77 11.15 -10.25 -17.48
N GLY A 78 11.31 -8.94 -17.63
CA GLY A 78 10.71 -8.18 -18.72
C GLY A 78 11.48 -8.37 -20.04
N GLU A 79 10.92 -7.84 -21.12
CA GLU A 79 11.44 -8.00 -22.49
C GLU A 79 12.87 -7.49 -22.69
N ASN A 80 13.35 -6.62 -21.79
CA ASN A 80 14.69 -6.04 -21.81
C ASN A 80 15.71 -6.79 -20.92
N GLY A 81 15.37 -7.98 -20.42
CA GLY A 81 16.22 -8.75 -19.51
C GLY A 81 16.29 -8.20 -18.08
N ARG A 82 15.42 -7.24 -17.71
CA ARG A 82 15.36 -6.68 -16.35
C ARG A 82 14.16 -7.23 -15.61
N VAL A 83 14.35 -7.55 -14.33
CA VAL A 83 13.25 -8.00 -13.47
C VAL A 83 12.28 -6.84 -13.24
N GLU A 84 11.03 -7.04 -13.59
CA GLU A 84 9.95 -6.11 -13.31
C GLU A 84 9.38 -6.34 -11.91
N TYR A 85 8.97 -5.25 -11.27
CA TYR A 85 8.43 -5.29 -9.92
C TYR A 85 7.10 -4.56 -9.84
N GLU A 86 6.20 -5.18 -9.10
CA GLU A 86 4.94 -4.58 -8.68
C GLU A 86 5.08 -4.10 -7.24
N VAL A 87 4.66 -2.86 -6.96
CA VAL A 87 4.75 -2.24 -5.63
C VAL A 87 3.33 -2.06 -5.09
N LEU A 88 3.09 -2.55 -3.87
CA LEU A 88 1.81 -2.37 -3.17
C LEU A 88 1.75 -1.03 -2.46
N VAL A 89 2.75 -0.75 -1.63
CA VAL A 89 2.82 0.47 -0.83
C VAL A 89 4.29 0.89 -0.67
N ARG A 90 4.53 2.20 -0.70
CA ARG A 90 5.82 2.83 -0.41
C ARG A 90 5.64 3.84 0.73
N PHE A 91 6.41 3.62 1.78
CA PHE A 91 6.60 4.50 2.91
C PHE A 91 7.81 5.38 2.63
N LYS A 92 7.61 6.70 2.54
CA LYS A 92 8.69 7.67 2.33
C LYS A 92 8.41 8.96 3.11
N PRO A 93 9.42 9.79 3.42
CA PRO A 93 9.18 11.07 4.06
C PRO A 93 8.28 11.93 3.18
N THR A 94 7.22 12.48 3.75
CA THR A 94 6.39 13.48 3.05
C THR A 94 7.18 14.78 3.00
N GLN A 95 7.35 15.34 1.80
CA GLN A 95 7.86 16.71 1.66
C GLN A 95 6.72 17.70 1.95
N PRO A 96 7.00 18.86 2.57
CA PRO A 96 6.00 19.90 2.70
C PRO A 96 5.46 20.27 1.31
N VAL A 97 4.13 20.26 1.16
CA VAL A 97 3.49 20.66 -0.09
C VAL A 97 3.62 22.17 -0.22
N GLU A 98 4.16 22.63 -1.35
CA GLU A 98 4.21 24.05 -1.66
C GLU A 98 2.78 24.62 -1.74
N PRO A 99 2.54 25.83 -1.21
CA PRO A 99 1.22 26.43 -1.25
C PRO A 99 0.75 26.62 -2.71
N ILE A 100 -0.54 26.35 -2.95
CA ILE A 100 -1.16 26.54 -4.26
C ILE A 100 -0.95 28.00 -4.70
N ASP A 101 -0.43 28.16 -5.93
CA ASP A 101 -0.21 29.45 -6.57
C ASP A 101 -1.49 30.29 -6.57
N HIS A 102 -1.35 31.59 -6.29
CA HIS A 102 -2.44 32.55 -6.21
C HIS A 102 -3.31 32.58 -7.48
N LYS A 103 -2.73 32.34 -8.67
CA LYS A 103 -3.46 32.29 -9.94
C LYS A 103 -4.32 31.05 -10.10
N VAL A 104 -4.01 29.98 -9.38
CA VAL A 104 -4.79 28.72 -9.43
C VAL A 104 -5.93 28.76 -8.42
N ARG A 105 -5.76 29.48 -7.29
CA ARG A 105 -6.81 29.62 -6.26
C ARG A 105 -8.11 30.22 -6.78
N GLN A 106 -8.06 31.10 -7.79
CA GLN A 106 -9.24 31.73 -8.39
C GLN A 106 -10.20 30.73 -9.09
N PHE A 107 -9.75 29.50 -9.39
CA PHE A 107 -10.53 28.50 -10.12
C PHE A 107 -11.18 27.42 -9.23
N TYR A 108 -10.90 27.40 -7.93
CA TYR A 108 -11.41 26.37 -7.00
C TYR A 108 -12.24 26.94 -5.83
N GLN A 109 -12.53 28.24 -5.83
CA GLN A 109 -13.38 28.92 -4.82
C GLN A 109 -14.72 29.44 -5.38
N SER A 110 -15.16 28.96 -6.55
CA SER A 110 -16.44 29.33 -7.17
C SER A 110 -17.60 28.47 -6.67
#